data_AF-A0A924UEI1-F1
#
_entry.id   AF-A0A924UEI1-F1
#
_cell.length_a   1.000
_cell.length_b   1.000
_cell.length_c   1.000
_cell.angle_alpha   90.00
_cell.angle_beta   90.00
_cell.angle_gamma   90.00
#
_symmetry.space_group_name_H-M   'P 1'
#
loop_
_entity.id
_entity.type
_entity.pdbx_description
1 polymer ?
#
loop_
_entity_poly.entity_id
_entity_poly.type
_entity_poly.pdbx_seq_one_letter_code
_entity_poly.pdbx_strand_id
1 'polypeptide(L)'
;MHLAVKHKQDQALAYLKSTGLGNPQGRSARWTGISAEARRFLHAVVTQCRPFLMRAGLLRQNTSTDAGDTFTQGARVYGEVIRGTDANGQPLQAGVFEEGQVRAAAGLTLALGAVAFTYAYFVQIYGPIQIVTTLFFFEFLIRITAGINYSPFGMIAHWMTRRNPPQWVSAKPKRFAWTLGLVMSLAMMIITNTGIRGPLPLTICLICLTLMWLEAVLGLCVGCKMHRFLVRRGWAERDEAYEICANGACVVEART
;
A
#
# COMPACT_ATOMS: atom_id res chain seq x y z
N MET A 1 23.20 -41.78 28.90
CA MET A 1 22.80 -40.61 28.07
C MET A 1 21.63 -39.80 28.62
N HIS A 2 20.61 -40.40 29.24
CA HIS A 2 19.43 -39.67 29.74
C HIS A 2 19.69 -38.72 30.93
N LEU A 3 20.67 -39.00 31.79
CA LEU A 3 20.95 -38.17 32.98
C LEU A 3 21.66 -36.85 32.64
N ALA A 4 22.43 -36.79 31.55
CA ALA A 4 23.12 -35.58 31.11
C ALA A 4 22.18 -34.53 30.49
N VAL A 5 21.05 -34.97 29.93
CA VAL A 5 20.05 -34.07 29.32
C VAL A 5 19.25 -33.34 30.42
N LYS A 6 18.89 -34.05 31.49
CA LYS A 6 18.11 -33.48 32.60
C LYS A 6 18.87 -32.35 33.32
N HIS A 7 20.18 -32.55 33.53
CA HIS A 7 21.03 -31.55 34.18
C HIS A 7 21.20 -30.26 33.36
N LYS A 8 21.18 -30.34 32.02
CA LYS A 8 21.20 -29.16 31.14
C LYS A 8 19.87 -28.40 31.15
N GLN A 9 18.77 -29.12 31.29
CA GLN A 9 17.42 -28.55 31.30
C GLN A 9 17.15 -27.78 32.60
N ASP A 10 17.63 -28.30 33.73
CA ASP A 10 17.52 -27.63 35.03
C ASP A 10 18.39 -26.36 35.11
N GLN A 11 19.58 -26.36 34.48
CA GLN A 11 20.43 -25.17 34.37
C GLN A 11 19.83 -24.08 33.47
N ALA A 12 19.14 -24.45 32.39
CA ALA A 12 18.45 -23.49 31.52
C ALA A 12 17.25 -22.82 32.23
N LEU A 13 16.52 -23.59 33.05
CA LEU A 13 15.42 -23.06 33.85
C LEU A 13 15.89 -22.11 34.95
N ALA A 14 17.04 -22.40 35.58
CA ALA A 14 17.65 -21.49 36.56
C ALA A 14 18.11 -20.16 35.92
N TYR A 15 18.63 -20.21 34.69
CA TYR A 15 19.06 -19.02 33.94
C TYR A 15 17.87 -18.16 33.47
N LEU A 16 16.73 -18.78 33.12
CA LEU A 16 15.50 -18.06 32.76
C LEU A 16 14.83 -17.39 33.98
N LYS A 17 15.02 -17.95 35.18
CA LYS A 17 14.46 -17.39 36.41
C LYS A 17 15.28 -16.21 36.93
N SER A 18 16.60 -16.18 36.71
CA SER A 18 17.48 -15.07 37.08
C SER A 18 17.44 -13.89 36.08
N THR A 19 17.02 -14.11 34.83
CA THR A 19 16.92 -13.07 33.79
C THR A 19 15.61 -12.26 33.82
N GLY A 20 14.77 -12.45 34.84
CA GLY A 20 13.62 -11.56 35.09
C GLY A 20 12.58 -11.52 33.97
N LEU A 21 12.52 -12.55 33.11
CA LEU A 21 11.52 -12.69 32.04
C LEU A 21 10.22 -13.35 32.53
N GLY A 22 9.91 -13.21 33.82
CA GLY A 22 8.74 -13.76 34.49
C GLY A 22 7.78 -12.68 34.99
N ASN A 23 7.36 -11.76 34.12
CA ASN A 23 6.14 -10.95 34.33
C ASN A 23 5.66 -10.32 33.00
N PRO A 24 4.50 -10.72 32.43
CA PRO A 24 3.96 -10.09 31.23
C PRO A 24 3.18 -8.77 31.51
N GLN A 25 3.39 -8.10 32.65
CA GLN A 25 2.70 -6.84 33.00
C GLN A 25 3.59 -5.60 33.11
N GLY A 26 4.84 -5.65 32.64
CA GLY A 26 5.83 -4.60 32.93
C GLY A 26 6.70 -4.17 31.77
N ARG A 27 6.12 -3.82 30.61
CA ARG A 27 6.81 -2.98 29.61
C ARG A 27 5.79 -2.21 28.77
N SER A 28 5.04 -1.34 29.44
CA SER A 28 4.47 -0.18 28.78
C SER A 28 5.64 0.68 28.30
N ALA A 29 6.00 0.52 27.02
CA ALA A 29 6.64 1.61 26.29
C ALA A 29 5.75 2.83 26.51
N ARG A 30 6.25 3.73 27.34
CA ARG A 30 5.55 4.89 27.86
C ARG A 30 5.35 5.87 26.71
N TRP A 31 4.34 5.62 25.88
CA TRP A 31 3.76 6.57 24.94
C TRP A 31 2.93 7.60 25.74
N THR A 32 3.58 8.43 26.57
CA THR A 32 2.95 9.49 27.37
C THR A 32 2.79 10.80 26.62
N GLY A 33 2.80 10.77 25.29
CA GLY A 33 2.48 11.94 24.44
C GLY A 33 1.25 11.75 23.55
N ILE A 34 0.66 10.55 23.49
CA ILE A 34 -0.50 10.29 22.65
C ILE A 34 -1.77 10.54 23.48
N SER A 35 -2.55 11.56 23.11
CA SER A 35 -3.84 11.84 23.73
C SER A 35 -4.73 10.59 23.72
N ALA A 36 -5.58 10.43 24.73
CA ALA A 36 -6.52 9.30 24.79
C ALA A 36 -7.43 9.23 23.54
N GLU A 37 -7.64 10.37 22.89
CA GLU A 37 -8.35 10.52 21.62
C GLU A 37 -7.55 9.94 20.45
N ALA A 38 -6.26 10.23 20.35
CA ALA A 38 -5.41 9.64 19.32
C ALA A 38 -5.28 8.11 19.48
N ARG A 39 -5.27 7.56 20.71
CA ARG A 39 -5.35 6.10 20.93
C ARG A 39 -6.69 5.51 20.50
N ARG A 40 -7.81 6.16 20.85
CA ARG A 40 -9.16 5.73 20.42
C ARG A 40 -9.33 5.82 18.90
N PHE A 41 -8.78 6.85 18.28
CA PHE A 41 -8.79 7.03 16.83
C PHE A 41 -7.89 6.02 16.12
N LEU A 42 -6.69 5.73 16.65
CA LEU A 42 -5.83 4.65 16.14
C LEU A 42 -6.56 3.32 16.18
N HIS A 43 -7.21 3.02 17.31
CA HIS A 43 -7.96 1.79 17.47
C HIS A 43 -9.17 1.75 16.54
N ALA A 44 -9.90 2.85 16.37
CA ALA A 44 -10.98 2.96 15.40
C ALA A 44 -10.48 2.75 13.97
N VAL A 45 -9.44 3.46 13.53
CA VAL A 45 -8.85 3.32 12.18
C VAL A 45 -8.31 1.92 11.94
N VAL A 46 -7.54 1.34 12.88
CA VAL A 46 -7.01 -0.02 12.75
C VAL A 46 -8.14 -1.05 12.76
N THR A 47 -9.17 -0.89 13.59
CA THR A 47 -10.32 -1.81 13.64
C THR A 47 -11.20 -1.71 12.40
N GLN A 48 -11.40 -0.51 11.86
CA GLN A 48 -12.13 -0.27 10.61
C GLN A 48 -11.34 -0.74 9.38
N CYS A 49 -10.01 -0.63 9.41
CA CYS A 49 -9.11 -1.11 8.36
C CYS A 49 -8.79 -2.60 8.45
N ARG A 50 -8.99 -3.27 9.60
CA ARG A 50 -8.69 -4.70 9.77
C ARG A 50 -9.44 -5.64 8.81
N PRO A 51 -10.77 -5.53 8.62
CA PRO A 51 -11.46 -6.32 7.59
C PRO A 51 -11.04 -5.92 6.16
N PHE A 52 -10.58 -4.68 5.97
CA PHE A 52 -10.17 -4.14 4.68
C PHE A 52 -8.75 -4.57 4.25
N LEU A 53 -7.79 -4.61 5.17
CA LEU A 53 -6.44 -5.14 4.98
C LEU A 53 -6.45 -6.65 4.71
N MET A 54 -7.38 -7.39 5.35
CA MET A 54 -7.61 -8.80 5.05
C MET A 54 -8.17 -9.01 3.63
N ARG A 55 -9.14 -8.18 3.20
CA ARG A 55 -9.69 -8.22 1.82
C ARG A 55 -8.70 -7.71 0.75
N ALA A 56 -7.70 -6.93 1.16
CA ALA A 56 -6.63 -6.44 0.29
C ALA A 56 -5.52 -7.46 0.01
N GLY A 57 -5.57 -8.65 0.63
CA GLY A 57 -4.59 -9.73 0.39
C GLY A 57 -3.21 -9.49 1.03
N LEU A 58 -3.08 -8.54 1.95
CA LEU A 58 -1.82 -8.23 2.65
C LEU A 58 -1.52 -9.18 3.82
N LEU A 59 -2.46 -10.06 4.18
CA LEU A 59 -2.24 -11.17 5.09
C LEU A 59 -2.41 -12.50 4.35
N ARG A 60 -1.37 -13.32 4.42
CA ARG A 60 -1.26 -14.65 3.81
C ARG A 60 -2.45 -15.52 4.20
N GLN A 61 -3.25 -15.96 3.24
CA GLN A 61 -4.12 -17.11 3.44
C GLN A 61 -3.24 -18.36 3.32
N ASN A 62 -3.05 -19.05 4.44
CA ASN A 62 -2.62 -20.45 4.41
C ASN A 62 -3.85 -21.26 4.00
N THR A 63 -4.05 -21.44 2.70
CA THR A 63 -4.96 -22.46 2.16
C THR A 63 -4.15 -23.33 1.22
N SER A 64 -3.49 -24.33 1.79
CA SER A 64 -3.04 -25.52 1.10
C SER A 64 -4.26 -26.38 0.83
N THR A 65 -4.73 -26.42 -0.41
CA THR A 65 -5.52 -27.51 -0.96
C THR A 65 -5.19 -27.66 -2.43
N ASP A 66 -4.99 -28.92 -2.79
CA ASP A 66 -4.41 -29.42 -4.03
C ASP A 66 -5.27 -29.22 -5.28
N ALA A 67 -4.56 -29.30 -6.42
CA ALA A 67 -4.93 -29.95 -7.68
C ALA A 67 -6.26 -29.61 -8.39
N GLY A 68 -6.10 -29.20 -9.65
CA GLY A 68 -7.01 -29.56 -10.75
C GLY A 68 -8.09 -28.53 -11.06
N ASP A 69 -8.07 -28.05 -12.31
CA ASP A 69 -9.16 -27.45 -13.07
C ASP A 69 -10.36 -26.93 -12.28
N THR A 70 -10.56 -25.61 -12.27
CA THR A 70 -11.80 -24.97 -12.73
C THR A 70 -11.55 -23.46 -12.75
N PHE A 71 -11.66 -22.89 -13.94
CA PHE A 71 -11.94 -21.48 -14.24
C PHE A 71 -12.77 -20.81 -13.13
N THR A 72 -12.10 -20.18 -12.16
CA THR A 72 -12.77 -19.60 -11.00
C THR A 72 -13.24 -18.18 -11.36
N GLN A 73 -14.41 -18.13 -11.99
CA GLN A 73 -15.34 -17.01 -11.85
C GLN A 73 -15.53 -16.74 -10.35
N GLY A 74 -15.06 -15.60 -9.84
CA GLY A 74 -15.41 -15.17 -8.49
C GLY A 74 -14.48 -14.18 -7.79
N ALA A 75 -13.24 -13.98 -8.25
CA ALA A 75 -12.43 -12.88 -7.75
C ALA A 75 -12.92 -11.59 -8.42
N ARG A 76 -13.48 -10.64 -7.65
CA ARG A 76 -13.82 -9.30 -8.14
C ARG A 76 -12.56 -8.68 -8.75
N VAL A 77 -12.43 -8.73 -10.07
CA VAL A 77 -11.21 -8.29 -10.76
C VAL A 77 -11.05 -6.80 -10.52
N TYR A 78 -9.88 -6.42 -10.02
CA TYR A 78 -9.60 -5.06 -9.60
C TYR A 78 -9.10 -4.24 -10.79
N GLY A 79 -9.88 -3.23 -11.17
CA GLY A 79 -9.62 -2.39 -12.35
C GLY A 79 -10.48 -2.79 -13.55
N GLU A 80 -10.16 -2.22 -14.70
CA GLU A 80 -10.80 -2.59 -15.96
C GLU A 80 -10.26 -3.94 -16.43
N VAL A 81 -11.13 -4.78 -17.00
CA VAL A 81 -10.76 -6.15 -17.31
C VAL A 81 -10.55 -6.29 -18.80
N ILE A 82 -9.29 -6.50 -19.21
CA ILE A 82 -9.00 -6.88 -20.59
C ILE A 82 -8.90 -8.40 -20.66
N ARG A 83 -9.58 -8.98 -21.66
CA ARG A 83 -9.46 -10.39 -22.03
C ARG A 83 -8.47 -10.48 -23.18
N GLY A 84 -7.45 -11.30 -23.02
CA GLY A 84 -6.42 -11.54 -24.01
C GLY A 84 -6.01 -12.99 -24.05
N THR A 85 -5.04 -13.28 -24.91
CA THR A 85 -4.35 -14.56 -24.96
C THR A 85 -2.88 -14.29 -24.62
N ASP A 86 -2.22 -15.11 -23.78
CA ASP A 86 -0.75 -15.02 -23.64
C ASP A 86 -0.04 -15.48 -24.91
N ALA A 87 1.29 -15.35 -24.90
CA ALA A 87 2.20 -15.95 -25.86
C ALA A 87 2.07 -17.49 -26.00
N ASN A 88 1.35 -18.18 -25.10
CA ASN A 88 1.14 -19.64 -25.12
C ASN A 88 -0.28 -20.04 -25.54
N GLY A 89 -1.14 -19.09 -25.93
CA GLY A 89 -2.52 -19.37 -26.35
C GLY A 89 -3.52 -19.60 -25.20
N GLN A 90 -3.14 -19.34 -23.94
CA GLN A 90 -4.03 -19.43 -22.77
C GLN A 90 -4.89 -18.16 -22.61
N PRO A 91 -6.19 -18.30 -22.30
CA PRO A 91 -7.07 -17.16 -22.06
C PRO A 91 -6.70 -16.45 -20.75
N LEU A 92 -6.30 -15.19 -20.85
CA LEU A 92 -5.94 -14.35 -19.71
C LEU A 92 -6.95 -13.25 -19.45
N GLN A 93 -7.32 -13.14 -18.18
CA GLN A 93 -8.15 -12.06 -17.67
C GLN A 93 -7.32 -11.20 -16.73
N ALA A 94 -6.91 -10.02 -17.21
CA ALA A 94 -6.04 -9.11 -16.47
C ALA A 94 -6.80 -7.84 -16.06
N GLY A 95 -6.65 -7.46 -14.80
CA GLY A 95 -7.03 -6.12 -14.34
C GLY A 95 -6.00 -5.11 -14.80
N VAL A 96 -6.44 -4.04 -15.45
CA VAL A 96 -5.60 -2.94 -15.95
C VAL A 96 -6.13 -1.59 -15.51
N PHE A 97 -5.26 -0.59 -15.54
CA PHE A 97 -5.60 0.81 -15.39
C PHE A 97 -4.96 1.63 -16.51
N GLU A 98 -5.55 2.78 -16.80
CA GLU A 98 -4.98 3.76 -17.71
C GLU A 98 -3.80 4.48 -17.02
N GLU A 99 -2.60 4.43 -17.60
CA GLU A 99 -1.41 5.07 -17.02
C GLU A 99 -1.57 6.59 -16.92
N GLY A 100 -2.19 7.21 -17.93
CA GLY A 100 -2.47 8.64 -17.94
C GLY A 100 -3.28 9.06 -16.71
N GLN A 101 -4.41 8.38 -16.47
CA GLN A 101 -5.26 8.61 -15.30
C GLN A 101 -4.49 8.46 -13.98
N VAL A 102 -3.68 7.40 -13.84
CA VAL A 102 -2.91 7.14 -12.61
C VAL A 102 -1.87 8.23 -12.37
N ARG A 103 -1.17 8.68 -13.42
CA ARG A 103 -0.15 9.74 -13.34
C ARG A 103 -0.76 11.10 -13.05
N ALA A 104 -1.89 11.43 -13.69
CA ALA A 104 -2.61 12.67 -13.42
C ALA A 104 -3.15 12.69 -11.97
N ALA A 105 -3.66 11.57 -11.46
CA ALA A 105 -4.11 11.46 -10.08
C ALA A 105 -2.97 11.63 -9.07
N ALA A 106 -1.78 11.09 -9.38
CA ALA A 106 -0.57 11.30 -8.58
C ALA A 106 -0.11 12.77 -8.61
N GLY A 107 -0.15 13.42 -9.77
CA GLY A 107 0.18 14.84 -9.94
C GLY A 107 -0.77 15.77 -9.18
N LEU A 108 -2.07 15.48 -9.17
CA LEU A 108 -3.05 16.28 -8.45
C LEU A 108 -2.86 16.17 -6.93
N THR A 109 -2.62 14.96 -6.42
CA THR A 109 -2.28 14.76 -5.00
C THR A 109 -0.93 15.40 -4.65
N LEU A 110 0.05 15.34 -5.54
CA LEU A 110 1.34 16.01 -5.35
C LEU A 110 1.18 17.53 -5.21
N ALA A 111 0.40 18.15 -6.11
CA ALA A 111 0.15 19.59 -6.06
C ALA A 111 -0.51 20.00 -4.74
N LEU A 112 -1.56 19.29 -4.31
CA LEU A 112 -2.23 19.54 -3.04
C LEU A 112 -1.28 19.37 -1.84
N GLY A 113 -0.48 18.30 -1.86
CA GLY A 113 0.50 18.01 -0.81
C GLY A 113 1.61 19.07 -0.74
N ALA A 114 2.12 19.51 -1.88
CA ALA A 114 3.14 20.55 -1.98
C ALA A 114 2.64 21.91 -1.48
N VAL A 115 1.40 22.28 -1.80
CA VAL A 115 0.76 23.50 -1.28
C VAL A 115 0.65 23.42 0.24
N ALA A 116 0.09 22.33 0.78
CA ALA A 116 -0.03 22.17 2.23
C ALA A 116 1.32 22.17 2.96
N PHE A 117 2.34 21.53 2.37
CA PHE A 117 3.70 21.54 2.89
C PHE A 117 4.32 22.93 2.88
N THR A 118 4.11 23.71 1.80
CA THR A 118 4.59 25.09 1.69
C THR A 118 3.99 25.97 2.79
N TYR A 119 2.67 25.89 3.01
CA TYR A 119 2.02 26.60 4.11
C TYR A 119 2.56 26.20 5.48
N ALA A 120 2.77 24.90 5.71
CA ALA A 120 3.33 24.41 6.97
C ALA A 120 4.78 24.87 7.18
N TYR A 121 5.61 24.90 6.12
CA TYR A 121 7.02 25.27 6.21
C TYR A 121 7.22 26.78 6.39
N PHE A 122 6.56 27.62 5.58
CA PHE A 122 6.77 29.07 5.62
C PHE A 122 5.92 29.78 6.67
N VAL A 123 4.62 29.47 6.72
CA VAL A 123 3.66 30.20 7.57
C VAL A 123 3.54 29.57 8.96
N GLN A 124 4.09 28.36 9.15
CA GLN A 124 4.02 27.60 10.42
C GLN A 124 2.58 27.34 10.89
N ILE A 125 1.61 27.38 9.95
CA ILE A 125 0.22 27.01 10.18
C ILE A 125 0.06 25.54 9.80
N TYR A 126 -0.12 24.69 10.82
CA TYR A 126 -0.21 23.24 10.66
C TYR A 126 -1.63 22.73 10.38
N GLY A 127 -2.66 23.58 10.47
CA GLY A 127 -4.05 23.19 10.17
C GLY A 127 -4.23 22.56 8.77
N PRO A 128 -3.74 23.19 7.70
CA PRO A 128 -3.84 22.65 6.34
C PRO A 128 -3.18 21.27 6.17
N ILE A 129 -2.03 21.04 6.82
CA ILE A 129 -1.31 19.75 6.67
C ILE A 129 -2.09 18.60 7.31
N GLN A 130 -2.78 18.84 8.43
CA GLN A 130 -3.62 17.83 9.11
C GLN A 130 -4.83 17.44 8.25
N ILE A 131 -5.45 18.42 7.60
CA ILE A 131 -6.57 18.18 6.69
C ILE A 131 -6.10 17.36 5.49
N VAL A 132 -4.97 17.76 4.87
CA VAL A 132 -4.46 17.08 3.67
C VAL A 132 -3.95 15.66 3.97
N THR A 133 -3.27 15.42 5.09
CA THR A 133 -2.82 14.07 5.44
C THR A 133 -4.00 13.13 5.73
N THR A 134 -5.05 13.64 6.38
CA THR A 134 -6.30 12.91 6.60
C THR A 134 -6.98 12.58 5.28
N LEU A 135 -7.10 13.56 4.38
CA LEU A 135 -7.68 13.38 3.07
C LEU A 135 -6.87 12.37 2.21
N PHE A 136 -5.54 12.39 2.26
CA PHE A 136 -4.70 11.40 1.56
C PHE A 136 -4.90 9.99 2.08
N PHE A 137 -5.05 9.81 3.39
CA PHE A 137 -5.35 8.51 3.96
C PHE A 137 -6.66 7.95 3.39
N PHE A 138 -7.74 8.75 3.40
CA PHE A 138 -9.02 8.33 2.82
C PHE A 138 -8.92 8.12 1.30
N GLU A 139 -8.19 8.96 0.59
CA GLU A 139 -7.98 8.83 -0.86
C GLU A 139 -7.31 7.50 -1.21
N PHE A 140 -6.20 7.15 -0.56
CA PHE A 140 -5.54 5.87 -0.79
C PHE A 140 -6.38 4.68 -0.35
N LEU A 141 -7.16 4.84 0.73
CA LEU A 141 -8.09 3.82 1.19
C LEU A 141 -9.18 3.57 0.14
N ILE A 142 -9.80 4.61 -0.42
CA ILE A 142 -10.80 4.47 -1.48
C ILE A 142 -10.16 3.82 -2.72
N ARG A 143 -8.97 4.26 -3.12
CA ARG A 143 -8.25 3.69 -4.27
C ARG A 143 -8.08 2.19 -4.13
N ILE A 144 -7.54 1.68 -3.03
CA ILE A 144 -7.29 0.24 -2.81
C ILE A 144 -8.56 -0.61 -2.85
N THR A 145 -9.71 -0.01 -2.54
CA THR A 145 -10.93 -0.73 -2.15
C THR A 145 -12.03 -0.66 -3.20
N ALA A 146 -12.33 0.54 -3.68
CA ALA A 146 -13.29 0.79 -4.75
C ALA A 146 -12.61 0.89 -6.12
N GLY A 147 -11.30 1.17 -6.17
CA GLY A 147 -10.57 1.43 -7.41
C GLY A 147 -10.35 2.92 -7.66
N ILE A 148 -9.56 3.25 -8.68
CA ILE A 148 -9.17 4.64 -8.98
C ILE A 148 -10.36 5.49 -9.45
N ASN A 149 -11.33 4.91 -10.16
CA ASN A 149 -12.47 5.62 -10.73
C ASN A 149 -13.41 6.22 -9.68
N TYR A 150 -13.46 5.66 -8.48
CA TYR A 150 -14.30 6.16 -7.38
C TYR A 150 -13.59 7.16 -6.47
N SER A 151 -12.27 7.26 -6.57
CA SER A 151 -11.50 8.20 -5.76
C SER A 151 -11.71 9.63 -6.28
N PRO A 152 -11.95 10.64 -5.41
CA PRO A 152 -12.20 12.02 -5.85
C PRO A 152 -11.09 12.55 -6.77
N PHE A 153 -9.82 12.29 -6.45
CA PHE A 153 -8.72 12.73 -7.30
C PHE A 153 -8.61 11.88 -8.57
N GLY A 154 -8.93 10.58 -8.50
CA GLY A 154 -8.96 9.71 -9.68
C GLY A 154 -10.08 10.03 -10.67
N MET A 155 -11.21 10.55 -10.20
CA MET A 155 -12.31 11.03 -11.05
C MET A 155 -11.93 12.32 -11.78
N ILE A 156 -11.29 13.27 -11.08
CA ILE A 156 -10.76 14.49 -11.69
C ILE A 156 -9.65 14.15 -12.70
N ALA A 157 -8.76 13.23 -12.33
CA ALA A 157 -7.70 12.76 -13.21
C ALA A 157 -8.25 12.09 -14.47
N HIS A 158 -9.27 11.24 -14.32
CA HIS A 158 -9.93 10.62 -15.46
C HIS A 158 -10.48 11.67 -16.41
N TRP A 159 -11.20 12.67 -15.88
CA TRP A 159 -11.73 13.78 -16.68
C TRP A 159 -10.63 14.53 -17.43
N MET A 160 -9.47 14.75 -16.81
CA MET A 160 -8.31 15.41 -17.42
C MET A 160 -7.67 14.58 -18.55
N THR A 161 -7.65 13.25 -18.43
CA THR A 161 -6.96 12.37 -19.41
C THR A 161 -7.85 11.78 -20.50
N ARG A 162 -9.17 12.04 -20.48
CA ARG A 162 -10.13 11.52 -21.50
C ARG A 162 -9.78 11.80 -22.96
N ARG A 163 -8.92 12.81 -23.22
CA ARG A 163 -8.52 13.21 -24.57
C ARG A 163 -7.25 12.50 -25.06
N ASN A 164 -6.50 11.86 -24.17
CA ASN A 164 -5.28 11.15 -24.51
C ASN A 164 -5.61 9.70 -24.90
N PRO A 165 -4.81 9.07 -25.80
CA PRO A 165 -4.99 7.66 -26.09
C PRO A 165 -4.73 6.82 -24.81
N PRO A 166 -5.61 5.85 -24.49
CA PRO A 166 -5.47 5.05 -23.28
C PRO A 166 -4.26 4.11 -23.40
N GLN A 167 -3.33 4.25 -22.47
CA GLN A 167 -2.16 3.38 -22.30
C GLN A 167 -2.39 2.50 -21.07
N TRP A 168 -2.45 1.18 -21.28
CA TRP A 168 -2.86 0.23 -20.25
C TRP A 168 -1.67 -0.32 -19.47
N VAL A 169 -1.80 -0.32 -18.13
CA VAL A 169 -0.82 -0.89 -17.19
C VAL A 169 -1.47 -1.89 -16.26
N SER A 170 -0.71 -2.91 -15.83
CA SER A 170 -1.21 -3.97 -14.94
C SER A 170 -1.65 -3.43 -13.56
N ALA A 171 -2.80 -3.90 -13.07
CA ALA A 171 -3.41 -3.43 -11.83
C ALA A 171 -2.74 -3.93 -10.55
N LYS A 172 -2.26 -5.18 -10.49
CA LYS A 172 -1.66 -5.76 -9.26
C LYS A 172 -0.46 -4.96 -8.72
N PRO A 173 0.59 -4.64 -9.49
CA PRO A 173 1.73 -3.88 -8.98
C PRO A 173 1.36 -2.44 -8.58
N LYS A 174 0.33 -1.85 -9.22
CA LYS A 174 -0.19 -0.53 -8.84
C LYS A 174 -0.94 -0.58 -7.51
N ARG A 175 -1.73 -1.64 -7.28
CA ARG A 175 -2.38 -1.87 -5.98
C ARG A 175 -1.34 -1.98 -4.85
N PHE A 176 -0.22 -2.66 -5.08
CA PHE A 176 0.90 -2.71 -4.13
C PHE A 176 1.54 -1.33 -3.87
N ALA A 177 1.68 -0.50 -4.90
CA ALA A 177 2.16 0.87 -4.72
C ALA A 177 1.18 1.71 -3.86
N TRP A 178 -0.13 1.55 -4.08
CA TRP A 178 -1.14 2.25 -3.30
C TRP A 178 -1.19 1.78 -1.84
N THR A 179 -0.94 0.50 -1.55
CA THR A 179 -0.86 0.02 -0.16
C THR A 179 0.34 0.61 0.58
N LEU A 180 1.49 0.76 -0.09
CA LEU A 180 2.62 1.49 0.48
C LEU A 180 2.27 2.96 0.76
N GLY A 181 1.59 3.63 -0.18
CA GLY A 181 1.09 5.00 0.01
C GLY A 181 0.10 5.12 1.18
N LEU A 182 -0.78 4.13 1.35
CA LEU A 182 -1.71 4.07 2.49
C LEU A 182 -0.96 3.97 3.83
N VAL A 183 0.05 3.10 3.92
CA VAL A 183 0.84 2.94 5.16
C VAL A 183 1.57 4.25 5.50
N MET A 184 2.18 4.90 4.51
CA MET A 184 2.89 6.16 4.70
C MET A 184 1.94 7.31 5.08
N SER A 185 0.80 7.42 4.41
CA SER A 185 -0.22 8.44 4.72
C SER A 185 -0.85 8.23 6.09
N LEU A 186 -1.09 6.97 6.49
CA LEU A 186 -1.54 6.62 7.84
C LEU A 186 -0.52 7.05 8.91
N ALA A 187 0.76 6.72 8.70
CA ALA A 187 1.82 7.14 9.62
C ALA A 187 1.85 8.67 9.77
N MET A 188 1.73 9.40 8.66
CA MET A 188 1.71 10.87 8.66
C MET A 188 0.46 11.46 9.29
N MET A 189 -0.71 10.86 9.05
CA MET A 189 -1.96 11.26 9.70
C MET A 189 -1.83 11.13 11.23
N ILE A 190 -1.23 10.05 11.72
CA ILE A 190 -1.02 9.84 13.16
C ILE A 190 -0.04 10.89 13.72
N ILE A 191 1.10 11.11 13.07
CA ILE A 191 2.12 12.07 13.51
C ILE A 191 1.56 13.50 13.54
N THR A 192 0.81 13.89 12.50
CA THR A 192 0.25 15.24 12.39
C THR A 192 -0.92 15.48 13.35
N ASN A 193 -1.75 14.47 13.64
CA ASN A 193 -2.87 14.57 14.58
C ASN A 193 -2.41 14.52 16.05
N THR A 194 -1.31 13.82 16.34
CA THR A 194 -0.67 13.84 17.68
C THR A 194 0.11 15.12 17.97
N GLY A 195 0.21 16.04 17.00
CA GLY A 195 0.91 17.31 17.17
C GLY A 195 2.43 17.18 17.28
N ILE A 196 3.01 16.04 16.87
CA ILE A 196 4.45 15.84 16.84
C ILE A 196 5.03 16.69 15.71
N ARG A 197 5.78 17.73 16.09
CA ARG A 197 6.47 18.65 15.18
C ARG A 197 7.96 18.34 15.20
N GLY A 198 8.62 18.41 14.04
CA GLY A 198 10.06 18.19 13.95
C GLY A 198 10.52 17.70 12.57
N PRO A 199 11.77 17.21 12.49
CA PRO A 199 12.34 16.74 11.22
C PRO A 199 11.70 15.44 10.73
N LEU A 200 11.12 14.62 11.62
CA LEU A 200 10.52 13.34 11.27
C LEU A 200 9.34 13.46 10.28
N PRO A 201 8.26 14.24 10.53
CA PRO A 201 7.22 14.45 9.54
C PRO A 201 7.75 15.13 8.27
N LEU A 202 8.74 16.03 8.41
CA LEU A 202 9.32 16.71 7.25
C LEU A 202 10.01 15.73 6.31
N THR A 203 10.87 14.84 6.81
CA THR A 203 11.58 13.86 5.96
C THR A 203 10.62 12.88 5.30
N ILE A 204 9.63 12.37 6.06
CA ILE A 204 8.61 11.46 5.51
C ILE A 204 7.80 12.16 4.41
N CYS A 205 7.42 13.44 4.62
CA CYS A 205 6.67 14.21 3.63
C CYS A 205 7.48 14.42 2.35
N LEU A 206 8.73 14.85 2.49
CA LEU A 206 9.62 15.07 1.34
C LEU A 206 9.86 13.80 0.55
N ILE A 207 10.08 12.65 1.23
CA ILE A 207 10.19 11.35 0.56
C ILE A 207 8.91 11.03 -0.21
N CYS A 208 7.74 11.19 0.41
CA CYS A 208 6.45 10.93 -0.23
C CYS A 208 6.21 11.82 -1.46
N LEU A 209 6.43 13.13 -1.34
CA LEU A 209 6.30 14.08 -2.44
C LEU A 209 7.28 13.77 -3.57
N THR A 210 8.52 13.37 -3.23
CA THR A 210 9.51 12.97 -4.24
C THR A 210 9.05 11.72 -5.00
N LEU A 211 8.55 10.69 -4.30
CA LEU A 211 8.03 9.48 -4.94
C LEU A 211 6.82 9.76 -5.84
N MET A 212 5.90 10.62 -5.39
CA MET A 212 4.76 11.06 -6.21
C MET A 212 5.20 11.87 -7.43
N TRP A 213 6.20 12.74 -7.28
CA TRP A 213 6.75 13.54 -8.37
C TRP A 213 7.41 12.67 -9.44
N LEU A 214 8.18 11.65 -9.04
CA LEU A 214 8.78 10.69 -9.98
C LEU A 214 7.70 9.92 -10.77
N GLU A 215 6.60 9.54 -10.13
CA GLU A 215 5.49 8.87 -10.81
C GLU A 215 4.72 9.83 -11.74
N ALA A 216 4.41 11.05 -11.30
CA ALA A 216 3.67 12.01 -12.08
C ALA A 216 4.45 12.49 -13.32
N VAL A 217 5.70 12.94 -13.11
CA VAL A 217 6.53 13.56 -14.16
C VAL A 217 7.19 12.51 -15.05
N LEU A 218 7.93 11.57 -14.45
CA LEU A 218 8.73 10.60 -15.21
C LEU A 218 7.97 9.31 -15.57
N GLY A 219 6.78 9.08 -15.00
CA GLY A 219 6.08 7.79 -15.13
C GLY A 219 6.75 6.65 -14.37
N LEU A 220 7.75 6.96 -13.52
CA LEU A 220 8.55 5.96 -12.81
C LEU A 220 7.95 5.63 -11.45
N CYS A 221 7.12 4.59 -11.40
CA CYS A 221 6.56 4.11 -10.14
C CYS A 221 7.56 3.20 -9.40
N VAL A 222 8.20 3.74 -8.36
CA VAL A 222 9.14 3.00 -7.48
C VAL A 222 8.46 1.80 -6.81
N GLY A 223 7.17 1.91 -6.45
CA GLY A 223 6.39 0.81 -5.89
C GLY A 223 6.28 -0.38 -6.84
N CYS A 224 6.06 -0.14 -8.14
CA CYS A 224 6.04 -1.20 -9.15
C CYS A 224 7.42 -1.86 -9.34
N LYS A 225 8.52 -1.08 -9.30
CA LYS A 225 9.88 -1.63 -9.34
C LYS A 225 10.17 -2.49 -8.11
N MET A 226 9.73 -2.06 -6.93
CA MET A 226 9.84 -2.82 -5.69
C MET A 226 9.08 -4.15 -5.81
N HIS A 227 7.82 -4.12 -6.27
CA HIS A 227 7.04 -5.34 -6.50
C HIS A 227 7.75 -6.31 -7.45
N ARG A 228 8.28 -5.83 -8.57
CA ARG A 228 9.08 -6.64 -9.51
C ARG A 228 10.29 -7.28 -8.85
N PHE A 229 10.96 -6.54 -7.96
CA PHE A 229 12.09 -7.06 -7.21
C PHE A 229 11.68 -8.16 -6.22
N LEU A 230 10.55 -7.99 -5.51
CA LEU A 230 10.01 -9.01 -4.60
C LEU A 230 9.61 -10.30 -5.35
N VAL A 231 8.97 -10.16 -6.52
CA VAL A 231 8.61 -11.30 -7.37
C VAL A 231 9.86 -12.03 -7.86
N ARG A 232 10.90 -11.31 -8.29
CA ARG A 232 12.18 -11.90 -8.72
C ARG A 232 12.90 -12.66 -7.59
N ARG A 233 12.74 -12.22 -6.34
CA ARG A 233 13.25 -12.89 -5.13
C ARG A 233 12.39 -14.08 -4.67
N GLY A 234 11.22 -14.31 -5.29
CA GLY A 234 10.29 -15.38 -4.92
C GLY A 234 9.44 -15.09 -3.68
N TRP A 235 9.36 -13.83 -3.24
CA TRP A 235 8.59 -13.43 -2.04
C TRP A 235 7.15 -13.00 -2.37
N ALA A 236 6.84 -12.80 -3.65
CA ALA A 236 5.53 -12.39 -4.13
C ALA A 236 5.14 -13.24 -5.35
N GLU A 237 3.83 -13.51 -5.47
CA GLU A 237 3.24 -14.31 -6.54
C GLU A 237 3.53 -13.71 -7.92
N ARG A 238 3.82 -14.56 -8.91
CA ARG A 238 4.00 -14.09 -10.28
C ARG A 238 2.65 -13.72 -10.87
N ASP A 239 2.62 -12.58 -11.56
CA ASP A 239 1.42 -12.14 -12.27
C ASP A 239 1.74 -12.14 -13.76
N GLU A 240 1.14 -13.06 -14.51
CA GLU A 240 1.31 -13.18 -15.96
C GLU A 240 0.84 -11.88 -16.67
N ALA A 241 -0.19 -11.23 -16.12
CA ALA A 241 -0.65 -9.91 -16.55
C ALA A 241 0.40 -8.79 -16.40
N TYR A 242 1.38 -8.96 -15.52
CA TYR A 242 2.49 -8.01 -15.38
C TYR A 242 3.49 -8.12 -16.52
N GLU A 243 3.76 -9.33 -17.02
CA GLU A 243 4.72 -9.54 -18.10
C GLU A 243 4.18 -9.01 -19.45
N ILE A 244 2.86 -9.14 -19.68
CA ILE A 244 2.19 -8.70 -20.91
C ILE A 244 1.99 -7.18 -20.97
N CYS A 245 1.69 -6.54 -19.83
CA CYS A 245 1.40 -5.10 -19.74
C CYS A 245 2.51 -4.32 -19.01
N ALA A 246 3.75 -4.84 -19.03
CA ALA A 246 4.89 -4.13 -18.48
C ALA A 246 5.21 -2.90 -19.34
N ASN A 247 5.30 -1.73 -18.68
CA ASN A 247 5.73 -0.44 -19.27
C ASN A 247 4.69 0.33 -20.11
N GLY A 248 3.39 0.24 -19.80
CA GLY A 248 2.40 1.16 -20.37
C GLY A 248 1.77 0.72 -21.69
N ALA A 249 2.17 -0.43 -22.23
CA ALA A 249 1.56 -1.01 -23.41
C ALA A 249 1.17 -2.46 -23.11
N CYS A 250 -0.13 -2.75 -23.14
CA CYS A 250 -0.60 -4.12 -23.25
C CYS A 250 -0.61 -4.49 -24.74
N VAL A 251 0.18 -5.49 -25.14
CA VAL A 251 0.03 -6.14 -26.44
C VAL A 251 -1.06 -7.18 -26.28
N VAL A 252 -2.31 -6.79 -26.50
CA VAL A 252 -3.42 -7.74 -26.49
C VAL A 252 -3.85 -7.94 -27.93
N GLU A 253 -3.56 -9.12 -28.49
CA GLU A 253 -4.10 -9.52 -29.77
C GLU A 253 -5.62 -9.64 -29.62
N ALA A 254 -6.33 -8.62 -30.11
CA ALA A 254 -7.77 -8.66 -30.20
C ALA A 254 -8.15 -9.76 -31.19
N ARG A 255 -8.83 -10.80 -30.72
CA ARG A 255 -9.57 -11.70 -31.60
C ARG A 255 -10.73 -10.89 -32.19
N THR A 256 -10.56 -10.42 -33.43
CA THR A 256 -11.67 -10.01 -34.31
C THR A 256 -12.59 -11.19 -34.58
#